data_AF-A0A4Q6DMQ4-F1
#
_entry.id   AF-A0A4Q6DMQ4-F1
#
_cell.length_a   1.000
_cell.length_b   1.000
_cell.length_c   1.000
_cell.angle_alpha   90.00
_cell.angle_beta   90.00
_cell.angle_gamma   90.00
#
_symmetry.space_group_name_H-M   'P 1'
#
loop_
_entity.id
_entity.type
_entity.pdbx_description
1 polymer ?
#
loop_
_entity_poly.entity_id
_entity_poly.type
_entity_poly.pdbx_seq_one_letter_code
_entity_poly.pdbx_strand_id
1 'polypeptide(L)'
;MKTQLPFFNFSIRKVLALEPDSFKKAKIKIILIILALTTCKLLIAIPVAIEHHQYRQLIRAVLFIILFLGFIKWVLYQPSVVTKIAHMMTASGVVFIWTNLFLFVQHINIFTVQMVFMITLMSYYLIGGYKAAAYTTLSMLAILVFMLTGDSFFGHFKFTAQELPSPAADIIIILNFLTFVFIHYVYYGAFTQNLKEKEQLNKQLEVNILEAKALAESRSVFLSTMSHELRTPLNGVIGMTNLIKDTALPEQKDYLNVLEFSATNLLSVINDILDYNKIELDKVELEAVPVSLPGLLQQICTGLGIKA
;
A
#
# COMPACT_ATOMS: atom_id res chain seq x y z
N MET A 1 6.58 3.11 18.13
CA MET A 1 5.59 2.20 18.74
C MET A 1 6.23 0.81 18.83
N LYS A 2 6.24 0.14 20.00
CA LYS A 2 6.92 -1.17 20.16
C LYS A 2 6.29 -2.21 19.21
N THR A 3 7.03 -2.63 18.20
CA THR A 3 6.62 -3.62 17.18
C THR A 3 6.85 -5.07 17.62
N GLN A 4 7.34 -5.26 18.85
CA GLN A 4 7.72 -6.55 19.41
C GLN A 4 6.95 -6.80 20.69
N LEU A 5 6.40 -8.00 20.81
CA LEU A 5 5.78 -8.49 22.04
C LEU A 5 6.83 -9.25 22.86
N PRO A 6 6.64 -9.40 24.19
CA PRO A 6 7.54 -10.23 24.99
C PRO A 6 7.63 -11.63 24.39
N PHE A 7 8.82 -12.24 24.46
CA PHE A 7 9.05 -13.56 23.87
C PHE A 7 7.99 -14.57 24.33
N PHE A 8 7.62 -14.58 25.61
CA PHE A 8 6.58 -15.47 26.17
C PHE A 8 5.12 -15.02 25.90
N ASN A 9 4.86 -14.21 24.88
CA ASN A 9 3.50 -13.92 24.45
C ASN A 9 2.88 -15.13 23.73
N PHE A 10 1.70 -15.56 24.22
CA PHE A 10 0.86 -16.57 23.58
C PHE A 10 -0.51 -16.02 23.16
N SER A 11 -0.78 -14.72 23.39
CA SER A 11 -2.08 -14.13 23.12
C SER A 11 -2.19 -13.64 21.68
N ILE A 12 -3.00 -14.31 20.88
CA ILE A 12 -3.35 -13.90 19.50
C ILE A 12 -4.05 -12.53 19.51
N ARG A 13 -4.91 -12.27 20.50
CA ARG A 13 -5.64 -10.99 20.61
C ARG A 13 -4.70 -9.80 20.75
N LYS A 14 -3.63 -9.93 21.54
CA LYS A 14 -2.61 -8.88 21.70
C LYS A 14 -1.83 -8.64 20.40
N VAL A 15 -1.51 -9.72 19.68
CA VAL A 15 -0.83 -9.65 18.37
C VAL A 15 -1.68 -8.89 17.36
N LEU A 16 -2.97 -9.24 17.24
CA LEU A 16 -3.87 -8.60 16.29
C LEU A 16 -4.20 -7.15 16.67
N ALA A 17 -4.15 -6.78 17.95
CA ALA A 17 -4.39 -5.40 18.39
C ALA A 17 -3.26 -4.43 17.99
N LEU A 18 -2.03 -4.92 17.78
CA LEU A 18 -0.89 -4.10 17.42
C LEU A 18 -0.82 -3.73 15.93
N GLU A 19 -1.50 -4.47 15.06
CA GLU A 19 -1.41 -4.26 13.61
C GLU A 19 -2.63 -3.50 13.11
N PRO A 20 -2.55 -2.20 12.76
CA PRO A 20 -3.71 -1.42 12.33
C PRO A 20 -4.27 -1.92 10.99
N ASP A 21 -3.39 -2.34 10.08
CA ASP A 21 -3.69 -2.80 8.73
C ASP A 21 -4.54 -4.09 8.74
N SER A 22 -5.75 -3.98 8.15
CA SER A 22 -6.73 -5.06 8.04
C SER A 22 -6.21 -6.25 7.24
N PHE A 23 -5.40 -6.00 6.20
CA PHE A 23 -4.83 -7.04 5.34
C PHE A 23 -3.68 -7.77 6.03
N LYS A 24 -2.79 -7.08 6.74
CA LYS A 24 -1.74 -7.73 7.54
C LYS A 24 -2.33 -8.54 8.70
N LYS A 25 -3.37 -8.05 9.38
CA LYS A 25 -4.14 -8.83 10.36
C LYS A 25 -4.67 -10.13 9.76
N ALA A 26 -5.20 -10.09 8.54
CA ALA A 26 -5.67 -11.28 7.85
C ALA A 26 -4.54 -12.26 7.53
N LYS A 27 -3.37 -11.78 7.07
CA LYS A 27 -2.19 -12.64 6.88
C LYS A 27 -1.78 -13.36 8.16
N ILE A 28 -1.75 -12.65 9.30
CA ILE A 28 -1.46 -13.24 10.61
C ILE A 28 -2.49 -14.33 10.95
N LYS A 29 -3.80 -14.04 10.80
CA LYS A 29 -4.87 -15.02 11.05
C LYS A 29 -4.74 -16.26 10.15
N ILE A 30 -4.51 -16.05 8.85
CA ILE A 30 -4.33 -17.13 7.87
C ILE A 30 -3.15 -18.02 8.27
N ILE A 31 -1.99 -17.43 8.60
CA ILE A 31 -0.82 -18.19 9.05
C ILE A 31 -1.16 -18.98 10.32
N LEU A 32 -1.76 -18.36 11.33
CA LEU A 32 -2.11 -19.05 12.57
C LEU A 32 -3.10 -20.20 12.34
N ILE A 33 -4.08 -20.04 11.43
CA ILE A 33 -5.01 -21.11 11.04
C ILE A 33 -4.27 -22.27 10.36
N ILE A 34 -3.38 -21.97 9.41
CA ILE A 34 -2.56 -23.00 8.74
C ILE A 34 -1.74 -23.77 9.76
N LEU A 35 -1.07 -23.05 10.65
CA LEU A 35 -0.22 -23.66 11.69
C LEU A 35 -1.07 -24.52 12.64
N ALA A 36 -2.23 -24.04 13.10
CA ALA A 36 -3.12 -24.78 13.99
C ALA A 36 -3.69 -26.06 13.34
N LEU A 37 -4.20 -25.96 12.12
CA LEU A 37 -4.73 -27.13 11.40
C LEU A 37 -3.63 -28.12 11.03
N THR A 38 -2.40 -27.66 10.80
CA THR A 38 -1.26 -28.55 10.58
C THR A 38 -0.85 -29.29 11.85
N THR A 39 -0.91 -28.64 13.01
CA THR A 39 -0.74 -29.31 14.31
C THR A 39 -1.80 -30.41 14.51
N CYS A 40 -3.07 -30.16 14.17
CA CYS A 40 -4.11 -31.21 14.21
C CYS A 40 -3.78 -32.39 13.29
N LYS A 41 -3.30 -32.15 12.06
CA LYS A 41 -2.87 -33.22 11.14
C LYS A 41 -1.75 -34.06 11.74
N LEU A 42 -0.77 -33.43 12.40
CA LEU A 42 0.34 -34.11 13.05
C LEU A 42 -0.12 -34.96 14.25
N LEU A 43 -1.08 -34.46 15.04
CA LEU A 43 -1.67 -35.22 16.16
C LEU A 43 -2.39 -36.49 15.70
N ILE A 44 -2.91 -36.52 14.48
CA ILE A 44 -3.54 -37.70 13.87
C ILE A 44 -2.49 -38.61 13.23
N ALA A 45 -1.51 -38.04 12.51
CA ALA A 45 -0.52 -38.80 11.78
C ALA A 45 0.47 -39.57 12.69
N ILE A 46 0.84 -38.99 13.84
CA ILE A 46 1.85 -39.58 14.73
C ILE A 46 1.39 -40.90 15.35
N PRO A 47 0.22 -41.01 16.02
CA PRO A 47 -0.23 -42.27 16.60
C PRO A 47 -0.30 -43.40 15.58
N VAL A 48 -0.81 -43.11 14.39
CA VAL A 48 -0.93 -44.09 13.29
C VAL A 48 0.43 -44.52 12.76
N ALA A 49 1.38 -43.58 12.63
CA ALA A 49 2.74 -43.92 12.23
C ALA A 49 3.47 -44.77 13.30
N ILE A 50 3.15 -44.60 14.60
CA ILE A 50 3.66 -45.47 15.67
C ILE A 50 3.08 -46.88 15.54
N GLU A 51 1.76 -46.98 15.37
CA GLU A 51 1.04 -48.25 15.28
C GLU A 51 1.51 -49.10 14.09
N HIS A 52 1.77 -48.47 12.93
CA HIS A 52 2.23 -49.16 11.73
C HIS A 52 3.76 -49.26 11.60
N HIS A 53 4.52 -48.97 12.67
CA HIS A 53 5.98 -49.04 12.68
C HIS A 53 6.67 -48.19 11.58
N GLN A 54 6.07 -47.05 11.21
CA GLN A 54 6.56 -46.13 10.19
C GLN A 54 7.56 -45.12 10.77
N TYR A 55 8.71 -45.58 11.26
CA TYR A 55 9.70 -44.75 11.98
C TYR A 55 10.22 -43.54 11.18
N ARG A 56 10.33 -43.66 9.84
CA ARG A 56 10.75 -42.53 8.98
C ARG A 56 9.70 -41.42 8.94
N GLN A 57 8.42 -41.78 8.93
CA GLN A 57 7.33 -40.83 8.96
C GLN A 57 7.25 -40.12 10.32
N LEU A 58 7.60 -40.81 11.41
CA LEU A 58 7.71 -40.21 12.74
C LEU A 58 8.84 -39.18 12.84
N ILE A 59 10.04 -39.51 12.38
CA ILE A 59 11.18 -38.56 12.37
C ILE A 59 10.79 -37.29 11.61
N ARG A 60 10.17 -37.46 10.44
CA ARG A 60 9.68 -36.34 9.62
C ARG A 60 8.62 -35.53 10.37
N ALA A 61 7.62 -36.18 10.98
CA ALA A 61 6.58 -35.50 11.75
C ALA A 61 7.16 -34.66 12.91
N VAL A 62 8.19 -35.18 13.61
CA VAL A 62 8.89 -34.44 14.68
C VAL A 62 9.63 -33.22 14.14
N LEU A 63 10.38 -33.36 13.04
CA LEU A 63 11.04 -32.22 12.38
C LEU A 63 10.04 -31.16 11.94
N PHE A 64 8.87 -31.59 11.43
CA PHE A 64 7.78 -30.68 11.10
C PHE A 64 7.25 -29.94 12.31
N ILE A 65 6.95 -30.64 13.41
CA ILE A 65 6.50 -29.99 14.64
C ILE A 65 7.47 -28.91 15.09
N ILE A 66 8.78 -29.19 15.10
CA ILE A 66 9.80 -28.20 15.51
C ILE A 66 9.74 -26.96 14.60
N LEU A 67 9.72 -27.16 13.28
CA LEU A 67 9.64 -26.06 12.31
C LEU A 67 8.35 -25.24 12.49
N PHE A 68 7.21 -25.91 12.62
CA PHE A 68 5.88 -25.29 12.77
C PHE A 68 5.77 -24.52 14.10
N LEU A 69 6.27 -25.06 15.21
CA LEU A 69 6.34 -24.36 16.50
C LEU A 69 7.24 -23.12 16.41
N GLY A 70 8.37 -23.21 15.68
CA GLY A 70 9.22 -22.07 15.36
C GLY A 70 8.47 -20.95 14.64
N PHE A 71 7.68 -21.29 13.62
CA PHE A 71 6.84 -20.31 12.91
C PHE A 71 5.74 -19.71 13.80
N ILE A 72 5.03 -20.52 14.58
CA ILE A 72 4.04 -20.03 15.56
C ILE A 72 4.70 -19.01 16.48
N LYS A 73 5.87 -19.36 17.03
CA LYS A 73 6.58 -18.49 17.95
C LYS A 73 7.02 -17.18 17.30
N TRP A 74 7.53 -17.26 16.07
CA TRP A 74 8.01 -16.11 15.34
C TRP A 74 6.87 -15.10 15.04
N VAL A 75 5.70 -15.59 14.62
CA VAL A 75 4.51 -14.76 14.38
C VAL A 75 4.02 -14.08 15.67
N LEU A 76 4.00 -14.82 16.78
CA LEU A 76 3.53 -14.30 18.07
C LEU A 76 4.50 -13.31 18.72
N TYR A 77 5.80 -13.42 18.42
CA TYR A 77 6.85 -12.54 18.92
C TYR A 77 6.98 -11.24 18.11
N GLN A 78 6.96 -11.34 16.77
CA GLN A 78 7.12 -10.22 15.85
C GLN A 78 6.11 -10.25 14.69
N PRO A 79 4.87 -9.78 14.90
CA PRO A 79 3.85 -9.74 13.84
C PRO A 79 4.20 -8.81 12.68
N SER A 80 5.00 -7.77 12.92
CA SER A 80 5.37 -6.79 11.90
C SER A 80 6.14 -7.39 10.71
N VAL A 81 6.82 -8.52 10.89
CA VAL A 81 7.57 -9.22 9.83
C VAL A 81 6.78 -10.36 9.16
N VAL A 82 5.45 -10.37 9.29
CA VAL A 82 4.57 -11.44 8.77
C VAL A 82 4.84 -11.82 7.31
N THR A 83 5.21 -10.86 6.44
CA THR A 83 5.53 -11.14 5.04
C THR A 83 6.81 -11.98 4.88
N LYS A 84 7.84 -11.74 5.71
CA LYS A 84 9.06 -12.55 5.70
C LYS A 84 8.77 -13.97 6.21
N ILE A 85 7.93 -14.08 7.24
CA ILE A 85 7.49 -15.37 7.77
C ILE A 85 6.74 -16.15 6.69
N ALA A 86 5.86 -15.49 5.94
CA ALA A 86 5.14 -16.11 4.84
C ALA A 86 6.07 -16.67 3.74
N HIS A 87 7.14 -15.95 3.38
CA HIS A 87 8.16 -16.43 2.45
C HIS A 87 8.88 -17.68 2.96
N MET A 88 9.31 -17.67 4.23
CA MET A 88 9.99 -18.82 4.84
C MET A 88 9.06 -20.03 4.94
N MET A 89 7.80 -19.81 5.31
CA MET A 89 6.81 -20.87 5.45
C MET A 89 6.44 -21.47 4.09
N THR A 90 6.18 -20.64 3.06
CA THR A 90 5.94 -21.14 1.68
C THR A 90 7.15 -21.88 1.12
N ALA A 91 8.37 -21.36 1.28
CA ALA A 91 9.59 -22.02 0.83
C ALA A 91 9.78 -23.40 1.48
N SER A 92 9.55 -23.50 2.79
CA SER A 92 9.62 -24.79 3.50
C SER A 92 8.57 -25.79 2.99
N GLY A 93 7.39 -25.31 2.61
CA GLY A 93 6.34 -26.12 1.99
C GLY A 93 6.70 -26.60 0.59
N VAL A 94 7.37 -25.79 -0.22
CA VAL A 94 7.92 -26.24 -1.52
C VAL A 94 8.96 -27.32 -1.30
N VAL A 95 9.93 -27.12 -0.41
CA VAL A 95 10.94 -28.14 -0.09
C VAL A 95 10.28 -29.43 0.40
N PHE A 96 9.19 -29.32 1.17
CA PHE A 96 8.41 -30.47 1.59
C PHE A 96 7.80 -31.23 0.42
N ILE A 97 7.24 -30.56 -0.59
CA ILE A 97 6.67 -31.20 -1.77
C ILE A 97 7.75 -31.99 -2.52
N TRP A 98 8.90 -31.37 -2.78
CA TRP A 98 10.03 -32.01 -3.46
C TRP A 98 10.53 -33.23 -2.69
N THR A 99 10.79 -33.09 -1.39
CA THR A 99 11.24 -34.24 -0.57
C THR A 99 10.16 -35.32 -0.49
N ASN A 100 8.88 -34.98 -0.35
CA ASN A 100 7.77 -35.93 -0.32
C ASN A 100 7.74 -36.80 -1.58
N LEU A 101 7.78 -36.15 -2.74
CA LEU A 101 7.55 -36.78 -4.03
C LEU A 101 8.71 -37.68 -4.44
N PHE A 102 9.95 -37.22 -4.30
CA PHE A 102 11.12 -37.97 -4.76
C PHE A 102 11.70 -38.95 -3.74
N LEU A 103 11.59 -38.67 -2.42
CA LEU A 103 12.27 -39.48 -1.40
C LEU A 103 11.34 -40.41 -0.61
N PHE A 104 10.05 -40.09 -0.48
CA PHE A 104 9.17 -40.79 0.48
C PHE A 104 8.00 -41.51 -0.18
N VAL A 105 7.26 -40.86 -1.06
CA VAL A 105 6.07 -41.44 -1.69
C VAL A 105 6.43 -42.09 -3.03
N GLN A 106 7.36 -41.49 -3.79
CA GLN A 106 7.87 -42.00 -5.07
C GLN A 106 6.78 -42.30 -6.10
N HIS A 107 5.63 -41.63 -5.98
CA HIS A 107 4.57 -41.57 -6.97
C HIS A 107 3.68 -40.36 -6.69
N ILE A 108 2.83 -40.01 -7.66
CA ILE A 108 1.92 -38.87 -7.52
C ILE A 108 0.61 -39.38 -6.92
N ASN A 109 0.37 -39.03 -5.66
CA ASN A 109 -0.88 -39.30 -4.96
C ASN A 109 -1.71 -38.01 -4.76
N ILE A 110 -2.97 -38.19 -4.36
CA ILE A 110 -3.90 -37.08 -4.10
C ILE A 110 -3.34 -36.08 -3.07
N PHE A 111 -2.61 -36.57 -2.08
CA PHE A 111 -2.00 -35.74 -1.04
C PHE A 111 -0.96 -34.76 -1.62
N THR A 112 -0.11 -35.23 -2.53
CA THR A 112 0.90 -34.39 -3.20
C THR A 112 0.24 -33.30 -4.04
N VAL A 113 -0.82 -33.64 -4.78
CA VAL A 113 -1.58 -32.67 -5.58
C VAL A 113 -2.21 -31.61 -4.69
N GLN A 114 -2.83 -32.00 -3.57
CA GLN A 114 -3.38 -31.06 -2.60
C GLN A 114 -2.33 -30.15 -1.97
N MET A 115 -1.10 -30.64 -1.77
CA MET A 115 -0.01 -29.82 -1.24
C MET A 115 0.44 -28.75 -2.23
N VAL A 116 0.60 -29.11 -3.50
CA VAL A 116 0.89 -28.13 -4.57
C VAL A 116 -0.20 -27.06 -4.62
N PHE A 117 -1.47 -27.48 -4.56
CA PHE A 117 -2.59 -26.54 -4.51
C PHE A 117 -2.55 -25.66 -3.25
N MET A 118 -2.20 -26.22 -2.09
CA MET A 118 -2.08 -25.49 -0.83
C MET A 118 -0.99 -24.42 -0.88
N ILE A 119 0.20 -24.77 -1.39
CA ILE A 119 1.30 -23.82 -1.55
C ILE A 119 0.97 -22.74 -2.58
N THR A 120 0.25 -23.11 -3.65
CA THR A 120 -0.23 -22.15 -4.65
C THR A 120 -1.17 -21.12 -4.03
N LEU A 121 -2.21 -21.55 -3.32
CA LEU A 121 -3.13 -20.63 -2.66
C LEU A 121 -2.44 -19.78 -1.58
N MET A 122 -1.60 -20.43 -0.76
CA MET A 122 -0.87 -19.77 0.31
C MET A 122 0.08 -18.69 -0.21
N SER A 123 0.76 -18.94 -1.34
CA SER A 123 1.68 -17.97 -1.94
C SER A 123 0.92 -16.72 -2.39
N TYR A 124 -0.24 -16.86 -3.04
CA TYR A 124 -1.06 -15.73 -3.46
C TYR A 124 -1.69 -14.97 -2.29
N TYR A 125 -2.24 -15.66 -1.30
CA TYR A 125 -2.91 -15.00 -0.18
C TYR A 125 -1.95 -14.30 0.80
N LEU A 126 -0.73 -14.84 0.99
CA LEU A 126 0.22 -14.27 1.95
C LEU A 126 1.25 -13.35 1.32
N ILE A 127 1.73 -13.66 0.12
CA ILE A 127 2.82 -12.93 -0.54
C ILE A 127 2.26 -12.06 -1.66
N GLY A 128 1.55 -12.67 -2.60
CA GLY A 128 0.99 -12.00 -3.79
C GLY A 128 2.01 -11.68 -4.88
N GLY A 129 1.53 -11.15 -5.99
CA GLY A 129 2.33 -10.69 -7.13
C GLY A 129 3.19 -11.78 -7.80
N TYR A 130 4.25 -11.36 -8.50
CA TYR A 130 5.13 -12.28 -9.24
C TYR A 130 5.87 -13.27 -8.33
N LYS A 131 6.13 -12.91 -7.07
CA LYS A 131 6.79 -13.80 -6.11
C LYS A 131 5.91 -15.00 -5.76
N ALA A 132 4.60 -14.80 -5.64
CA ALA A 132 3.65 -15.90 -5.47
C ALA A 132 3.65 -16.85 -6.68
N ALA A 133 3.65 -16.28 -7.89
CA ALA A 133 3.75 -17.05 -9.12
C ALA A 133 5.02 -17.92 -9.15
N ALA A 134 6.18 -17.41 -8.70
CA ALA A 134 7.42 -18.18 -8.63
C ALA A 134 7.35 -19.39 -7.67
N TYR A 135 6.68 -19.28 -6.52
CA TYR A 135 6.49 -20.44 -5.63
C TYR A 135 5.54 -21.47 -6.24
N THR A 136 4.50 -21.00 -6.94
CA THR A 136 3.53 -21.86 -7.64
C THR A 136 4.19 -22.62 -8.79
N THR A 137 5.04 -21.95 -9.58
CA THR A 137 5.78 -22.62 -10.64
C THR A 137 6.75 -23.64 -10.05
N LEU A 138 7.47 -23.30 -8.97
CA LEU A 138 8.41 -24.22 -8.33
C LEU A 138 7.72 -25.43 -7.67
N SER A 139 6.50 -25.28 -7.16
CA SER A 139 5.72 -26.39 -6.61
C SER A 139 5.15 -27.29 -7.70
N MET A 140 4.65 -26.73 -8.80
CA MET A 140 4.18 -27.50 -9.96
C MET A 140 5.33 -28.19 -10.70
N LEU A 141 6.49 -27.54 -10.78
CA LEU A 141 7.70 -28.09 -11.40
C LEU A 141 8.13 -29.40 -10.72
N ALA A 142 7.90 -29.57 -9.42
CA ALA A 142 8.17 -30.82 -8.71
C ALA A 142 7.43 -32.01 -9.36
N ILE A 143 6.15 -31.83 -9.69
CA ILE A 143 5.32 -32.85 -10.35
C ILE A 143 5.83 -33.09 -11.77
N LEU A 144 6.09 -32.03 -12.54
CA LEU A 144 6.56 -32.15 -13.93
C LEU A 144 7.89 -32.90 -14.00
N VAL A 145 8.86 -32.54 -13.17
CA VAL A 145 10.17 -33.20 -13.12
C VAL A 145 9.99 -34.66 -12.73
N PHE A 146 9.18 -34.95 -11.72
CA PHE A 146 8.91 -36.32 -11.31
C PHE A 146 8.25 -37.15 -12.43
N MET A 147 7.33 -36.57 -13.20
CA MET A 147 6.74 -37.25 -14.36
C MET A 147 7.76 -37.59 -15.44
N LEU A 148 8.78 -36.75 -15.65
CA LEU A 148 9.80 -36.94 -16.68
C LEU A 148 10.90 -37.90 -16.25
N THR A 149 11.33 -37.84 -14.98
CA THR A 149 12.50 -38.57 -14.49
C THR A 149 12.15 -39.74 -13.57
N GLY A 150 10.89 -39.85 -13.15
CA GLY A 150 10.50 -40.74 -12.06
C GLY A 150 11.23 -40.38 -10.75
N ASP A 151 11.55 -41.41 -9.98
CA ASP A 151 12.30 -41.34 -8.72
C ASP A 151 13.82 -41.11 -8.93
N SER A 152 14.32 -41.21 -10.16
CA SER A 152 15.76 -41.18 -10.47
C SER A 152 16.42 -39.79 -10.36
N PHE A 153 15.64 -38.71 -10.20
CA PHE A 153 16.16 -37.33 -10.23
C PHE A 153 17.25 -37.04 -9.19
N PHE A 154 17.09 -37.53 -7.96
CA PHE A 154 18.10 -37.38 -6.90
C PHE A 154 19.09 -38.54 -6.84
N GLY A 155 19.09 -39.44 -7.83
CA GLY A 155 19.76 -40.74 -7.77
C GLY A 155 18.88 -41.81 -7.12
N HIS A 156 19.17 -43.09 -7.40
CA HIS A 156 18.40 -44.25 -6.91
C HIS A 156 18.51 -44.42 -5.38
N PHE A 157 17.86 -43.55 -4.61
CA PHE A 157 17.59 -43.80 -3.20
C PHE A 157 16.46 -44.82 -3.11
N LYS A 158 16.81 -46.10 -2.93
CA LYS A 158 15.84 -47.19 -2.72
C LYS A 158 15.25 -47.10 -1.32
N PHE A 159 14.32 -46.18 -1.12
CA PHE A 159 13.47 -46.14 0.06
C PHE A 159 12.16 -46.88 -0.21
N THR A 160 11.68 -47.65 0.76
CA THR A 160 10.34 -48.21 0.70
C THR A 160 9.33 -47.09 0.90
N ALA A 161 8.46 -46.87 -0.08
CA ALA A 161 7.42 -45.87 0.02
C ALA A 161 6.49 -46.17 1.21
N GLN A 162 6.20 -45.16 2.03
CA GLN A 162 5.31 -45.27 3.18
C GLN A 162 4.22 -44.22 3.06
N GLU A 163 3.01 -44.68 2.73
CA GLU A 163 1.81 -43.85 2.81
C GLU A 163 1.15 -44.00 4.18
N LEU A 164 0.47 -42.94 4.62
CA LEU A 164 -0.33 -43.04 5.82
C LEU A 164 -1.57 -43.90 5.52
N PRO A 165 -1.89 -44.93 6.33
CA PRO A 165 -3.03 -45.79 6.06
C PRO A 165 -4.37 -45.07 6.32
N SER A 166 -5.42 -45.59 5.68
CA SER A 166 -6.81 -45.24 6.00
C SER A 166 -7.15 -45.75 7.41
N PRO A 167 -7.91 -44.99 8.24
CA PRO A 167 -8.67 -43.77 7.90
C PRO A 167 -7.91 -42.45 8.06
N ALA A 168 -6.67 -42.48 8.57
CA ALA A 168 -5.95 -41.25 8.90
C ALA A 168 -5.60 -40.40 7.68
N ALA A 169 -5.23 -41.02 6.55
CA ALA A 169 -5.03 -40.31 5.29
C ALA A 169 -6.30 -39.57 4.84
N ASP A 170 -7.46 -40.23 4.92
CA ASP A 170 -8.74 -39.66 4.50
C ASP A 170 -9.13 -38.46 5.38
N ILE A 171 -8.91 -38.56 6.69
CA ILE A 171 -9.14 -37.46 7.63
C ILE A 171 -8.21 -36.27 7.33
N ILE A 172 -6.94 -36.52 7.02
CA ILE A 172 -5.99 -35.45 6.67
C ILE A 172 -6.39 -34.74 5.37
N ILE A 173 -6.87 -35.49 4.37
CA ILE A 173 -7.41 -34.93 3.12
C ILE A 173 -8.58 -33.99 3.43
N ILE A 174 -9.52 -34.39 4.29
CA ILE A 174 -10.65 -33.55 4.71
C ILE A 174 -10.14 -32.29 5.44
N LEU A 175 -9.14 -32.43 6.33
CA LEU A 175 -8.54 -31.28 7.01
C LEU A 175 -7.83 -30.32 6.05
N ASN A 176 -7.24 -30.80 4.94
CA ASN A 176 -6.68 -29.94 3.90
C ASN A 176 -7.77 -29.09 3.23
N PHE A 177 -8.90 -29.70 2.85
CA PHE A 177 -10.04 -28.95 2.30
C PHE A 177 -10.58 -27.92 3.28
N LEU A 178 -10.74 -28.30 4.55
CA LEU A 178 -11.16 -27.38 5.60
C LEU A 178 -10.17 -26.22 5.77
N THR A 179 -8.87 -26.49 5.66
CA THR A 179 -7.82 -25.47 5.65
C THR A 179 -8.05 -24.47 4.51
N PHE A 180 -8.36 -24.93 3.30
CA PHE A 180 -8.65 -24.04 2.16
C PHE A 180 -9.86 -23.14 2.40
N VAL A 181 -10.96 -23.72 2.88
CA VAL A 181 -12.20 -22.99 3.15
C VAL A 181 -11.95 -21.87 4.16
N PHE A 182 -11.25 -22.16 5.27
CA PHE A 182 -10.96 -21.14 6.27
C PHE A 182 -10.03 -20.04 5.77
N ILE A 183 -8.97 -20.40 5.03
CA ILE A 183 -8.07 -19.39 4.46
C ILE A 183 -8.84 -18.48 3.51
N HIS A 184 -9.64 -19.06 2.62
CA HIS A 184 -10.42 -18.32 1.64
C HIS A 184 -11.45 -17.39 2.31
N TYR A 185 -12.17 -17.88 3.32
CA TYR A 185 -13.12 -17.10 4.11
C TYR A 185 -12.44 -15.88 4.77
N VAL A 186 -11.31 -16.08 5.45
CA VAL A 186 -10.58 -14.99 6.13
C VAL A 186 -10.02 -13.99 5.13
N TYR A 187 -9.46 -14.47 4.02
CA TYR A 187 -8.92 -13.61 2.97
C TYR A 187 -10.00 -12.75 2.32
N TYR A 188 -11.14 -13.36 1.93
CA TYR A 188 -12.24 -12.66 1.31
C TYR A 188 -12.88 -11.62 2.24
N GLY A 189 -13.02 -11.94 3.53
CA GLY A 189 -13.48 -10.97 4.53
C GLY A 189 -12.57 -9.73 4.61
N ALA A 190 -11.25 -9.93 4.58
CA ALA A 190 -10.30 -8.82 4.61
C ALA A 190 -10.24 -8.04 3.29
N PHE A 191 -10.38 -8.74 2.16
CA PHE A 191 -10.44 -8.11 0.84
C PHE A 191 -11.65 -7.18 0.73
N THR A 192 -12.83 -7.66 1.11
CA THR A 192 -14.07 -6.86 1.08
C THR A 192 -14.02 -5.68 2.05
N GLN A 193 -13.42 -5.85 3.23
CA GLN A 193 -13.19 -4.75 4.16
C GLN A 193 -12.26 -3.68 3.56
N ASN A 194 -11.14 -4.10 2.96
CA ASN A 194 -10.18 -3.18 2.35
C ASN A 194 -10.80 -2.39 1.19
N LEU A 195 -11.64 -3.05 0.38
CA LEU A 195 -12.37 -2.39 -0.71
C LEU A 195 -13.31 -1.30 -0.18
N LYS A 196 -14.06 -1.57 0.90
CA LYS A 196 -14.93 -0.60 1.55
C LYS A 196 -14.16 0.59 2.13
N GLU A 197 -13.05 0.33 2.82
CA GLU A 197 -12.16 1.37 3.35
C GLU A 197 -11.63 2.28 2.23
N LYS A 198 -11.24 1.69 1.08
CA LYS A 198 -10.79 2.44 -0.10
C LYS A 198 -11.90 3.26 -0.74
N GLU A 199 -13.10 2.72 -0.87
CA GLU A 199 -14.25 3.44 -1.42
C GLU A 199 -14.63 4.64 -0.54
N GLN A 200 -14.66 4.47 0.78
CA GLN A 200 -14.91 5.55 1.73
C GLN A 200 -13.87 6.65 1.64
N LEU A 201 -12.58 6.28 1.58
CA LEU A 201 -11.50 7.24 1.44
C LEU A 201 -11.59 8.01 0.12
N ASN A 202 -11.95 7.35 -0.99
CA ASN A 202 -12.14 8.02 -2.28
C ASN A 202 -13.31 9.01 -2.25
N LYS A 203 -14.45 8.63 -1.65
CA LYS A 203 -15.60 9.53 -1.48
C LYS A 203 -15.22 10.75 -0.63
N GLN A 204 -14.47 10.54 0.44
CA GLN A 204 -14.02 11.63 1.29
C GLN A 204 -13.03 12.55 0.57
N LEU A 205 -12.15 11.98 -0.26
CA LEU A 205 -11.24 12.75 -1.10
C LEU A 205 -12.02 13.61 -2.13
N GLU A 206 -13.06 13.06 -2.75
CA GLU A 206 -13.91 13.78 -3.70
C GLU A 206 -14.63 14.96 -3.04
N VAL A 207 -15.22 14.76 -1.86
CA VAL A 207 -15.84 15.83 -1.07
C VAL A 207 -14.83 16.92 -0.73
N ASN A 208 -13.65 16.56 -0.23
CA ASN A 208 -12.60 17.53 0.11
C ASN A 208 -12.14 18.34 -1.12
N ILE A 209 -12.06 17.72 -2.30
CA ILE A 209 -11.73 18.41 -3.55
C ILE A 209 -12.82 19.41 -3.93
N LEU A 210 -14.11 19.03 -3.81
CA LEU A 210 -15.22 19.93 -4.10
C LEU A 210 -15.25 21.13 -3.15
N GLU A 211 -15.05 20.90 -1.85
CA GLU A 211 -14.96 21.98 -0.85
C GLU A 211 -13.78 22.92 -1.11
N ALA A 212 -12.61 22.37 -1.42
CA ALA A 212 -11.43 23.16 -1.75
C ALA A 212 -11.64 24.02 -3.01
N LYS A 213 -12.28 23.46 -4.04
CA LYS A 213 -12.63 24.20 -5.26
C LYS A 213 -13.63 25.33 -4.99
N ALA A 214 -14.70 25.04 -4.25
CA ALA A 214 -15.70 26.05 -3.89
C ALA A 214 -15.09 27.19 -3.07
N LEU A 215 -14.19 26.88 -2.13
CA LEU A 215 -13.45 27.88 -1.36
C LEU A 215 -12.54 28.74 -2.25
N ALA A 216 -11.81 28.11 -3.19
CA ALA A 216 -10.95 28.82 -4.13
C ALA A 216 -11.74 29.76 -5.04
N GLU A 217 -12.89 29.30 -5.55
CA GLU A 217 -13.78 30.12 -6.37
C GLU A 217 -14.36 31.30 -5.58
N SER A 218 -14.86 31.06 -4.36
CA SER A 218 -15.38 32.12 -3.48
C SER A 218 -14.29 33.16 -3.15
N ARG A 219 -13.06 32.71 -2.87
CA ARG A 219 -11.90 33.60 -2.66
C ARG A 219 -11.61 34.45 -3.89
N SER A 220 -11.66 33.86 -5.09
CA SER A 220 -11.46 34.57 -6.36
C SER A 220 -12.50 35.66 -6.57
N VAL A 221 -13.78 35.31 -6.41
CA VAL A 221 -14.89 36.26 -6.54
C VAL A 221 -14.76 37.39 -5.53
N PHE A 222 -14.46 37.07 -4.27
CA PHE A 222 -14.25 38.07 -3.23
C PHE A 222 -13.13 39.06 -3.60
N LEU A 223 -11.96 38.57 -4.01
CA LEU A 223 -10.83 39.44 -4.34
C LEU A 223 -11.08 40.28 -5.59
N SER A 224 -11.75 39.72 -6.61
CA SER A 224 -12.17 40.45 -7.79
C SER A 224 -13.12 41.60 -7.43
N THR A 225 -14.16 41.31 -6.65
CA THR A 225 -15.14 42.32 -6.21
C THR A 225 -14.48 43.39 -5.34
N MET A 226 -13.70 43.01 -4.33
CA MET A 226 -13.03 43.97 -3.46
C MET A 226 -12.04 44.86 -4.22
N SER A 227 -11.36 44.33 -5.24
CA SER A 227 -10.49 45.15 -6.08
C SER A 227 -11.26 46.23 -6.85
N HIS A 228 -12.42 45.88 -7.43
CA HIS A 228 -13.28 46.87 -8.10
C HIS A 228 -13.78 47.96 -7.14
N GLU A 229 -14.21 47.56 -5.94
CA GLU A 229 -14.69 48.47 -4.91
C GLU A 229 -13.58 49.36 -4.32
N LEU A 230 -12.32 48.89 -4.30
CA LEU A 230 -11.18 49.69 -3.86
C LEU A 230 -10.61 50.59 -4.96
N ARG A 231 -10.65 50.15 -6.23
CA ARG A 231 -10.13 50.93 -7.37
C ARG A 231 -10.90 52.23 -7.57
N THR A 232 -12.22 52.22 -7.44
CA THR A 232 -13.07 53.40 -7.62
C THR A 232 -12.70 54.56 -6.68
N PRO A 233 -12.65 54.38 -5.34
CA PRO A 233 -12.25 55.44 -4.44
C PRO A 233 -10.77 55.82 -4.59
N LEU A 234 -9.87 54.86 -4.86
CA LEU A 234 -8.45 55.16 -5.11
C LEU A 234 -8.24 56.06 -6.32
N ASN A 235 -8.92 55.79 -7.43
CA ASN A 235 -8.88 56.63 -8.61
C ASN A 235 -9.46 58.03 -8.33
N GLY A 236 -10.49 58.12 -7.48
CA GLY A 236 -11.02 59.40 -7.00
C GLY A 236 -9.99 60.19 -6.18
N VAL A 237 -9.28 59.52 -5.27
CA VAL A 237 -8.20 60.12 -4.47
C VAL A 237 -7.06 60.61 -5.37
N ILE A 238 -6.58 59.78 -6.30
CA ILE A 238 -5.53 60.15 -7.26
C ILE A 238 -5.98 61.34 -8.12
N GLY A 239 -7.19 61.29 -8.67
CA GLY A 239 -7.74 62.36 -9.50
C GLY A 239 -7.86 63.68 -8.74
N MET A 240 -8.41 63.65 -7.52
CA MET A 240 -8.55 64.84 -6.69
C MET A 240 -7.19 65.41 -6.30
N THR A 241 -6.22 64.55 -5.97
CA THR A 241 -4.85 64.94 -5.66
C THR A 241 -4.21 65.67 -6.83
N ASN A 242 -4.37 65.13 -8.06
CA ASN A 242 -3.84 65.75 -9.27
C ASN A 242 -4.47 67.11 -9.58
N LEU A 243 -5.79 67.27 -9.34
CA LEU A 243 -6.48 68.54 -9.57
C LEU A 243 -5.99 69.68 -8.66
N ILE A 244 -5.68 69.38 -7.40
CA ILE A 244 -5.27 70.40 -6.43
C ILE A 244 -3.75 70.63 -6.38
N LYS A 245 -2.97 69.69 -6.92
CA LYS A 245 -1.50 69.69 -6.91
C LYS A 245 -0.88 70.94 -7.52
N ASP A 246 -1.43 71.40 -8.64
CA ASP A 246 -0.92 72.56 -9.37
C ASP A 246 -1.22 73.87 -8.66
N THR A 247 -2.26 73.90 -7.82
CA THR A 247 -2.72 75.08 -7.06
C THR A 247 -2.27 75.10 -5.59
N ALA A 248 -1.59 74.05 -5.13
CA ALA A 248 -1.23 73.87 -3.72
C ALA A 248 -0.02 74.73 -3.29
N LEU A 249 -0.01 75.15 -2.02
CA LEU A 249 1.12 75.83 -1.39
C LEU A 249 2.38 74.92 -1.38
N PRO A 250 3.61 75.47 -1.36
CA PRO A 250 4.83 74.66 -1.39
C PRO A 250 4.88 73.56 -0.31
N GLU A 251 4.47 73.89 0.92
CA GLU A 251 4.40 72.94 2.04
C GLU A 251 3.33 71.84 1.84
N GLN A 252 2.27 72.13 1.07
CA GLN A 252 1.20 71.17 0.76
C GLN A 252 1.58 70.21 -0.37
N LYS A 253 2.48 70.62 -1.28
CA LYS A 253 2.92 69.79 -2.41
C LYS A 253 3.60 68.50 -1.95
N ASP A 254 4.41 68.56 -0.90
CA ASP A 254 5.08 67.37 -0.37
C ASP A 254 4.06 66.36 0.20
N TYR A 255 3.04 66.83 0.93
CA TYR A 255 1.97 65.97 1.42
C TYR A 255 1.14 65.35 0.27
N LEU A 256 0.83 66.13 -0.77
CA LEU A 256 0.11 65.63 -1.94
C LEU A 256 0.93 64.61 -2.75
N ASN A 257 2.24 64.81 -2.87
CA ASN A 257 3.15 63.83 -3.50
C ASN A 257 3.18 62.50 -2.74
N VAL A 258 3.23 62.55 -1.41
CA VAL A 258 3.19 61.34 -0.56
C VAL A 258 1.85 60.62 -0.70
N LEU A 259 0.75 61.37 -0.74
CA LEU A 259 -0.60 60.81 -0.86
C LEU A 259 -0.83 60.18 -2.24
N GLU A 260 -0.41 60.85 -3.32
CA GLU A 260 -0.43 60.30 -4.68
C GLU A 260 0.40 59.01 -4.74
N PHE A 261 1.66 59.05 -4.30
CA PHE A 261 2.55 57.90 -4.29
C PHE A 261 1.93 56.71 -3.53
N SER A 262 1.37 56.96 -2.35
CA SER A 262 0.74 55.92 -1.54
C SER A 262 -0.49 55.33 -2.22
N ALA A 263 -1.32 56.16 -2.86
CA ALA A 263 -2.49 55.70 -3.60
C ALA A 263 -2.11 54.90 -4.85
N THR A 264 -1.12 55.36 -5.63
CA THR A 264 -0.65 54.62 -6.82
C THR A 264 -0.02 53.29 -6.42
N ASN A 265 0.76 53.27 -5.34
CA ASN A 265 1.39 52.04 -4.83
C ASN A 265 0.35 51.04 -4.33
N LEU A 266 -0.67 51.50 -3.60
CA LEU A 266 -1.76 50.62 -3.15
C LEU A 266 -2.54 50.03 -4.33
N LEU A 267 -2.79 50.82 -5.38
CA LEU A 267 -3.42 50.34 -6.61
C LEU A 267 -2.57 49.26 -7.30
N SER A 268 -1.24 49.43 -7.35
CA SER A 268 -0.32 48.43 -7.88
C SER A 268 -0.40 47.12 -7.08
N VAL A 269 -0.30 47.18 -5.76
CA VAL A 269 -0.39 45.99 -4.89
C VAL A 269 -1.72 45.26 -5.06
N ILE A 270 -2.82 45.98 -5.18
CA ILE A 270 -4.15 45.39 -5.44
C ILE A 270 -4.18 44.66 -6.79
N ASN A 271 -3.58 45.25 -7.83
CA ASN A 271 -3.50 44.61 -9.15
C ASN A 271 -2.62 43.36 -9.12
N ASP A 272 -1.48 43.41 -8.43
CA ASP A 272 -0.59 42.25 -8.28
C ASP A 272 -1.30 41.07 -7.57
N ILE A 273 -2.11 41.35 -6.54
CA ILE A 273 -2.93 40.33 -5.85
C ILE A 273 -3.98 39.73 -6.80
N LEU A 274 -4.60 40.54 -7.66
CA LEU A 274 -5.56 40.04 -8.64
C LEU A 274 -4.90 39.15 -9.68
N ASP A 275 -3.75 39.57 -10.21
CA ASP A 275 -3.04 38.82 -11.23
C ASP A 275 -2.54 37.49 -10.69
N TYR A 276 -2.03 37.46 -9.45
CA TYR A 276 -1.71 36.21 -8.75
C TYR A 276 -2.92 35.26 -8.67
N ASN A 277 -4.11 35.76 -8.33
CA ASN A 277 -5.31 34.93 -8.25
C ASN A 277 -5.78 34.41 -9.62
N LYS A 278 -5.60 35.19 -10.70
CA LYS A 278 -5.89 34.69 -12.06
C LYS A 278 -4.95 33.55 -12.43
N ILE A 279 -3.67 33.65 -12.07
CA ILE A 279 -2.67 32.60 -12.32
C ILE A 279 -3.02 31.33 -11.52
N GLU A 280 -3.35 31.46 -10.23
CA GLU A 280 -3.67 30.33 -9.35
C GLU A 280 -4.89 29.51 -9.84
N LEU A 281 -5.77 30.12 -10.64
CA LEU A 281 -6.99 29.51 -11.17
C LEU A 281 -6.90 29.12 -12.64
N ASP A 282 -5.70 29.14 -13.24
CA ASP A 282 -5.47 28.90 -14.67
C ASP A 282 -6.32 29.81 -15.59
N LYS A 283 -6.65 31.03 -15.12
CA LYS A 283 -7.44 32.02 -15.88
C LYS A 283 -6.59 33.04 -16.63
N VAL A 284 -5.27 32.85 -16.71
CA VAL A 284 -4.38 33.72 -17.49
C VAL A 284 -4.29 33.21 -18.92
N GLU A 285 -4.83 33.99 -19.84
CA GLU A 285 -4.67 33.78 -21.27
C GLU A 285 -3.55 34.70 -21.79
N LEU A 286 -2.56 34.12 -22.46
CA LEU A 286 -1.48 34.87 -23.09
C LEU A 286 -1.85 35.20 -24.53
N GLU A 287 -1.82 36.47 -24.89
CA GLU A 287 -2.07 36.93 -26.26
C GLU A 287 -0.78 36.89 -27.10
N ALA A 288 -0.86 36.26 -28.29
CA ALA A 288 0.26 36.20 -29.23
C ALA A 288 0.19 37.36 -30.23
N VAL A 289 0.91 38.45 -29.95
CA VAL A 289 0.99 39.63 -30.82
C VAL A 289 2.44 39.92 -31.28
N PRO A 290 2.65 40.51 -32.46
CA PRO A 290 3.99 40.94 -32.88
C PRO A 290 4.54 42.02 -31.94
N VAL A 291 5.70 41.77 -31.32
CA VAL A 291 6.37 42.69 -30.40
C VAL A 291 7.67 43.22 -31.00
N SER A 292 7.84 44.53 -31.07
CA SER A 292 9.12 45.17 -31.40
C SER A 292 10.02 45.18 -30.17
N LEU A 293 10.96 44.24 -30.11
CA LEU A 293 11.96 44.14 -29.03
C LEU A 293 12.72 45.45 -28.77
N PRO A 294 13.22 46.20 -29.78
CA PRO A 294 13.89 47.47 -29.55
C PRO A 294 12.97 48.52 -28.91
N GLY A 295 11.71 48.59 -29.35
CA GLY A 295 10.71 49.51 -28.80
C GLY A 295 10.37 49.18 -27.35
N LEU A 296 10.19 47.90 -27.03
CA LEU A 296 9.92 47.42 -25.67
C LEU A 296 11.09 47.73 -24.73
N LEU A 297 12.33 47.44 -25.15
CA LEU A 297 13.53 47.73 -24.36
C LEU A 297 13.69 49.24 -24.12
N GLN A 298 13.43 50.07 -25.13
CA GLN A 298 13.48 51.53 -24.99
C GLN A 298 12.43 52.03 -23.98
N GLN A 299 11.21 51.49 -24.02
CA GLN A 299 10.16 51.82 -23.05
C GLN A 299 10.54 51.40 -21.62
N ILE A 300 11.10 50.21 -21.43
CA ILE A 300 11.56 49.73 -20.12
C ILE A 300 12.68 50.61 -19.57
N CYS A 301 13.71 50.90 -20.39
CA CYS A 301 14.82 51.77 -19.98
C CYS A 301 14.34 53.19 -19.63
N THR A 302 13.37 53.72 -20.37
CA THR A 302 12.79 55.04 -20.08
C THR A 302 11.99 55.02 -18.78
N GLY A 303 11.17 53.98 -18.56
CA GLY A 303 10.35 53.85 -17.35
C GLY A 303 11.17 53.66 -16.07
N LEU A 304 12.31 52.97 -16.14
CA LEU A 304 13.24 52.80 -15.02
C LEU A 304 14.17 54.01 -14.80
N GLY A 305 14.36 54.85 -15.81
CA GLY A 305 15.24 56.03 -15.75
C GLY A 305 14.67 57.25 -15.03
N ILE A 306 13.39 57.24 -14.63
CA ILE A 306 12.68 58.42 -14.07
C ILE A 306 12.64 58.43 -12.51
N LYS A 307 13.33 57.51 -11.82
CA LYS A 307 13.42 57.50 -10.34
C LYS A 307 14.86 57.47 -9.81
N ALA A 308 15.70 58.41 -10.25
CA ALA A 308 16.96 58.74 -9.60
C ALA A 308 17.03 60.23 -9.29
#